data_AF-A0A6C0QV15-F1
#
_entry.id   AF-A0A6C0QV15-F1
#
_cell.length_a   1.000
_cell.length_b   1.000
_cell.length_c   1.000
_cell.angle_alpha   90.00
_cell.angle_beta   90.00
_cell.angle_gamma   90.00
#
_symmetry.space_group_name_H-M   'P 1'
#
loop_
_entity.id
_entity.type
_entity.pdbx_description
1 polymer ?
#
loop_
_entity_poly.entity_id
_entity_poly.type
_entity_poly.pdbx_seq_one_letter_code
_entity_poly.pdbx_strand_id
1 'polypeptide(L)' 'MDQSAFILAREYKLPIHVFDFDQTGSMKAICEGNHVGTFIGENTAVEYAESTIVT' A
#
# COMPACT_ATOMS: atom_id res chain seq x y z
N MET A 1 0.34 9.06 -9.02
CA MET A 1 1.14 8.10 -9.82
C MET A 1 0.43 7.86 -11.13
N ASP A 2 1.17 7.69 -12.21
CA ASP A 2 0.66 7.33 -13.53
C ASP A 2 0.77 5.81 -13.79
N GLN A 3 0.09 5.32 -14.82
CA GLN A 3 0.05 3.88 -15.14
C GLN A 3 1.44 3.31 -15.48
N SER A 4 2.33 4.09 -16.11
CA SER A 4 3.65 3.59 -16.52
C SER A 4 4.56 3.31 -15.32
N ALA A 5 4.46 4.11 -14.25
CA ALA A 5 5.18 3.87 -13.01
C ALA A 5 4.78 2.54 -12.33
N PHE A 6 3.49 2.18 -12.36
CA PHE A 6 3.03 0.89 -11.82
C PHE A 6 3.50 -0.29 -12.65
N ILE A 7 3.51 -0.16 -13.99
CA ILE A 7 4.05 -1.20 -14.87
C ILE A 7 5.53 -1.42 -14.56
N LEU A 8 6.32 -0.34 -14.46
CA LEU A 8 7.73 -0.42 -14.09
C LEU A 8 7.93 -1.10 -12.72
N ALA A 9 7.15 -0.70 -11.71
CA ALA A 9 7.24 -1.29 -10.39
C ALA A 9 6.93 -2.80 -10.40
N ARG A 10 5.95 -3.23 -11.20
CA ARG A 10 5.64 -4.65 -11.40
C ARG A 10 6.80 -5.40 -12.04
N GLU A 11 7.38 -4.87 -13.12
CA GLU A 11 8.46 -5.55 -13.85
C GLU A 11 9.73 -5.70 -13.00
N TYR A 12 10.07 -4.68 -12.21
CA TYR A 12 11.25 -4.68 -11.34
C TYR A 12 10.96 -5.18 -9.92
N LYS A 13 9.75 -5.70 -9.65
CA LYS A 13 9.32 -6.20 -8.34
C LYS A 13 9.52 -5.17 -7.22
N LEU A 14 9.32 -3.89 -7.53
CA LEU A 14 9.44 -2.80 -6.58
C LEU A 14 8.18 -2.73 -5.72
N PRO A 15 8.29 -2.92 -4.40
CA PRO A 15 7.15 -2.77 -3.50
C PRO A 15 6.71 -1.31 -3.41
N ILE A 16 5.40 -1.08 -3.40
CA ILE A 16 4.81 0.25 -3.23
C ILE A 16 3.95 0.24 -1.97
N HIS A 17 4.17 1.23 -1.10
CA HIS A 17 3.29 1.51 0.03
C HIS A 17 2.53 2.81 -0.24
N VAL A 18 1.20 2.72 -0.32
CA VAL A 18 0.31 3.87 -0.39
C VAL A 18 -0.25 4.10 1.01
N PHE A 19 0.14 5.19 1.65
CA PHE A 19 -0.25 5.48 3.03
C PHE A 19 -0.53 6.98 3.21
N ASP A 20 -1.19 7.31 4.32
CA ASP A 20 -1.41 8.70 4.72
C ASP A 20 -0.12 9.28 5.33
N PHE A 21 0.44 10.28 4.67
CA PHE A 21 1.66 10.94 5.12
C PHE A 21 1.43 11.89 6.31
N ASP A 22 0.20 12.39 6.49
CA ASP A 22 -0.13 13.32 7.57
C ASP A 22 -0.21 12.58 8.92
N GLN A 23 -0.37 11.26 8.90
CA GLN A 23 -0.29 10.42 10.09
C GLN A 23 1.16 10.30 10.56
N THR A 24 1.48 11.00 11.65
CA THR A 24 2.82 11.01 12.24
C THR A 24 3.25 9.60 12.65
N GLY A 25 4.43 9.19 12.20
CA GLY A 25 5.01 7.89 12.52
C GLY A 25 4.69 6.77 11.53
N SER A 26 3.78 6.99 10.57
CA SER A 26 3.41 5.98 9.56
C SER A 26 4.60 5.44 8.78
N MET A 27 5.51 6.32 8.33
CA MET A 27 6.71 5.90 7.61
C MET A 27 7.60 4.97 8.43
N LYS A 28 7.82 5.30 9.72
CA LYS A 28 8.61 4.45 10.62
C LYS A 28 7.92 3.11 10.84
N ALA A 29 6.61 3.12 11.10
CA ALA A 29 5.82 1.92 11.32
C ALA A 29 5.88 0.98 10.11
N ILE A 30 5.82 1.50 8.88
CA ILE A 30 5.97 0.73 7.64
C ILE A 30 7.34 0.06 7.58
N CYS A 31 8.43 0.80 7.85
CA CYS A 31 9.78 0.23 7.86
C CYS A 31 10.00 -0.82 8.95
N GLU A 32 9.25 -0.75 10.05
CA GLU A 32 9.25 -1.75 11.12
C GLU A 32 8.41 -3.01 10.79
N GLY A 33 7.75 -3.03 9.62
CA GLY A 33 6.95 -4.16 9.15
C GLY A 33 5.48 -4.10 9.56
N ASN A 34 5.01 -2.98 10.13
CA ASN A 34 3.59 -2.82 10.44
C ASN A 34 2.79 -2.56 9.16
N HIS A 35 1.57 -3.10 9.13
CA HIS A 35 0.66 -2.89 8.01
C HIS A 35 -0.04 -1.53 8.16
N VAL A 36 0.46 -0.51 7.45
CA VAL A 36 -0.11 0.84 7.40
C VAL A 36 -0.43 1.20 5.96
N GLY A 37 -1.67 1.62 5.72
CA GLY A 37 -2.17 1.94 4.37
C GLY A 37 -2.34 0.68 3.52
N THR A 38 -1.97 0.78 2.24
CA THR A 38 -2.09 -0.30 1.25
C THR A 38 -0.72 -0.68 0.72
N PHE A 39 -0.41 -1.97 0.80
CA PHE A 39 0.79 -2.54 0.21
C PHE A 39 0.47 -3.12 -1.17
N ILE A 40 1.32 -2.82 -2.15
CA ILE A 40 1.21 -3.32 -3.52
C ILE A 40 2.54 -4.01 -3.87
N GLY A 41 2.48 -5.32 -4.12
CA GLY A 41 3.63 -6.15 -4.47
C GLY A 41 3.24 -7.42 -5.25
N GLU A 42 4.24 -8.15 -5.75
CA GLU A 42 4.06 -9.30 -6.65
C GLU A 42 3.29 -10.46 -6.02
N ASN A 43 3.46 -10.71 -4.71
CA ASN A 43 2.86 -11.84 -4.00
C ASN A 43 1.83 -11.40 -2.96
N THR A 44 0.97 -10.45 -3.34
CA THR A 44 -0.10 -9.95 -2.47
C THR A 44 -1.46 -10.22 -3.09
N ALA A 45 -2.39 -10.70 -2.27
CA ALA A 45 -3.78 -10.80 -2.66
C ALA A 45 -4.45 -9.42 -2.56
N VAL A 46 -5.46 -9.19 -3.40
CA VAL A 46 -6.31 -8.02 -3.27
C VAL A 46 -7.30 -8.28 -2.14
N GLU A 47 -7.32 -7.37 -1.17
CA GLU A 47 -8.30 -7.37 -0.08
C GLU A 47 -9.04 -6.02 -0.11
N TYR A 48 -10.36 -6.08 0.09
CA TYR A 48 -11.20 -4.90 0.18
C TYR A 48 -11.50 -4.61 1.65
N ALA A 49 -11.32 -3.36 2.07
CA ALA A 49 -11.76 -2.95 3.40
C ALA A 49 -13.27 -3.14 3.51
N GLU A 50 -13.73 -3.88 4.51
CA GLU A 50 -15.16 -4.02 4.76
C GLU A 50 -15.75 -2.64 5.09
N SER A 51 -16.51 -2.11 4.14
CA SER A 51 -17.37 -0.97 4.42
C SER A 51 -18.55 -1.49 5.22
N THR A 52 -18.50 -1.34 6.54
CA THR A 52 -19.69 -1.53 7.37
C THR A 52 -20.69 -0.46 6.94
N ILE A 53 -21.62 -0.84 6.07
CA ILE A 53 -22.82 -0.05 5.80
C ILE A 53 -23.64 -0.04 7.09
N VAL A 54 -23.43 1.00 7.89
CA VAL A 54 -24.29 1.30 9.03
C VAL A 54 -25.67 1.63 8.42
N THR A 55 -26.61 0.72 8.60
CA THR A 55 -28.00 0.83 8.11
C THR A 55 -28.78 1.84 8.93
#